data_AF-A0A2V9WMG5-F1
#
_entry.id   AF-A0A2V9WMG5-F1
#
_cell.length_a   1.000
_cell.length_b   1.000
_cell.length_c   1.000
_cell.angle_alpha   90.00
_cell.angle_beta   90.00
_cell.angle_gamma   90.00
#
_symmetry.space_group_name_H-M   'P 1'
#
loop_
_entity.id
_entity.type
_entity.pdbx_description
1 polymer ?
#
loop_
_entity_poly.entity_id
_entity_poly.type
_entity_poly.pdbx_seq_one_letter_code
_entity_poly.pdbx_strand_id
1 'polypeptide(L)'
;MAIEAARGMGWVSYRPDFRDYTPGHPTILELTCKLKSERGFAGAPPRSIDLRKWCAPIQNQGSLNSCRANAASGIIQYFQNRAYGKYAAPSRLFIYRATRNLLHWTGDTGANLRTTMGTLAMFGAHRRNTGPMSRLRPTSTKNPPHFVTRCSAKDPYTANL
;
A
#
# COMPACT_ATOMS: atom_id res chain seq x y z
N MET A 1 -33.29 -7.08 -4.01
CA MET A 1 -32.43 -5.89 -4.25
C MET A 1 -31.18 -6.05 -3.40
N ALA A 2 -29.99 -6.11 -4.01
CA ALA A 2 -28.75 -6.17 -3.24
C ALA A 2 -28.52 -4.80 -2.60
N ILE A 3 -28.55 -4.75 -1.26
CA ILE A 3 -28.18 -3.56 -0.50
C ILE A 3 -26.70 -3.32 -0.81
N GLU A 4 -26.39 -2.27 -1.57
CA GLU A 4 -25.00 -1.94 -1.91
C GLU A 4 -24.26 -1.67 -0.60
N ALA A 5 -23.34 -2.56 -0.22
CA ALA A 5 -22.62 -2.45 1.05
C ALA A 5 -21.91 -1.09 1.10
N ALA A 6 -22.16 -0.32 2.16
CA ALA A 6 -21.60 1.02 2.35
C ALA A 6 -20.09 0.99 2.08
N ARG A 7 -19.64 1.77 1.10
CA ARG A 7 -18.23 1.84 0.69
C ARG A 7 -17.45 2.55 1.79
N GLY A 8 -16.47 1.86 2.37
CA GLY A 8 -15.65 2.45 3.44
C GLY A 8 -14.77 3.58 2.90
N MET A 9 -14.73 4.72 3.57
CA MET A 9 -13.78 5.80 3.28
C MET A 9 -12.84 5.93 4.45
N GLY A 10 -11.55 5.81 4.15
CA GLY A 10 -10.54 5.71 5.19
C GLY A 10 -9.75 6.96 5.44
N TRP A 11 -9.74 7.96 4.54
CA TRP A 11 -8.70 9.00 4.52
C TRP A 11 -8.74 9.94 5.74
N VAL A 12 -7.55 10.33 6.21
CA VAL A 12 -7.31 11.14 7.40
C VAL A 12 -6.07 11.95 7.08
N SER A 13 -6.18 13.26 7.24
CA SER A 13 -5.12 14.23 6.94
C SER A 13 -3.91 14.04 7.86
N TYR A 14 -2.77 14.57 7.44
CA TYR A 14 -1.52 14.54 8.19
C TYR A 14 -0.79 15.85 8.13
N ARG A 15 0.01 16.10 9.17
CA ARG A 15 0.83 17.30 9.26
C ARG A 15 2.10 17.14 8.42
N PRO A 16 2.53 18.17 7.68
CA PRO A 16 3.86 18.19 7.05
C PRO A 16 4.98 17.88 8.05
N ASP A 17 6.06 17.26 7.59
CA ASP A 17 7.25 16.94 8.37
C ASP A 17 8.46 17.37 7.56
N PHE A 18 9.45 17.99 8.21
CA PHE A 18 10.67 18.49 7.57
C PHE A 18 11.54 17.36 7.01
N ARG A 19 11.34 16.12 7.45
CA ARG A 19 12.05 14.93 6.98
C ARG A 19 11.50 14.36 5.67
N ASP A 20 10.35 14.85 5.20
CA ASP A 20 9.77 14.40 3.93
C ASP A 20 10.66 14.83 2.76
N TYR A 21 11.00 13.88 1.88
CA TYR A 21 11.84 14.16 0.74
C TYR A 21 11.12 15.01 -0.31
N THR A 22 11.79 16.07 -0.76
CA THR A 22 11.35 16.88 -1.89
C THR A 22 11.82 16.26 -3.22
N PRO A 23 11.19 16.58 -4.37
CA PRO A 23 11.59 16.01 -5.66
C PRO A 23 13.08 16.20 -6.03
N GLY A 24 13.75 17.22 -5.47
CA GLY A 24 15.18 17.47 -5.65
C GLY A 24 16.11 16.73 -4.68
N HIS A 25 15.56 15.90 -3.78
CA HIS A 25 16.37 15.17 -2.80
C HIS A 25 17.29 14.15 -3.50
N PRO A 26 18.58 14.03 -3.11
CA PRO A 26 19.56 13.20 -3.82
C PRO A 26 19.13 11.75 -3.99
N THR A 27 18.51 11.15 -2.96
CA THR A 27 17.96 9.78 -3.02
C THR A 27 16.85 9.65 -4.06
N ILE A 28 15.99 10.66 -4.22
CA ILE A 28 14.93 10.64 -5.23
C ILE A 28 15.52 10.77 -6.64
N LEU A 29 16.54 11.62 -6.81
CA LEU A 29 17.24 11.78 -8.08
C LEU A 29 17.93 10.47 -8.52
N GLU A 30 18.52 9.74 -7.58
CA GLU A 30 19.13 8.44 -7.86
C GLU A 30 18.07 7.40 -8.29
N LEU A 31 16.95 7.31 -7.57
CA LEU A 31 15.86 6.38 -7.87
C LEU A 31 15.18 6.69 -9.21
N THR A 32 14.96 7.97 -9.52
CA THR A 32 14.36 8.39 -10.80
C THR A 32 15.29 8.08 -11.98
N CYS A 33 16.61 8.24 -11.80
CA CYS A 33 17.61 7.81 -12.78
C CYS A 33 17.55 6.30 -13.04
N LYS A 34 17.41 5.48 -11.99
CA LYS A 34 17.26 4.01 -12.09
C LYS A 34 15.98 3.60 -12.81
N LEU A 35 14.88 4.35 -12.61
CA LEU A 35 13.60 4.10 -13.27
C LEU A 35 13.60 4.47 -14.77
N LYS A 36 14.73 4.94 -15.33
CA LYS A 36 14.81 5.57 -16.66
C LYS A 36 13.71 6.62 -16.86
N SER A 37 13.27 7.22 -15.75
CA SER A 37 12.36 8.36 -15.81
C SER A 37 13.25 9.51 -16.21
N GLU A 38 12.97 10.12 -17.36
CA GLU A 38 13.79 11.22 -17.86
C GLU A 38 13.91 12.29 -16.76
N ARG A 39 15.17 12.65 -16.46
CA ARG A 39 15.51 13.59 -15.40
C ARG A 39 14.87 14.92 -15.73
N GLY A 40 13.88 15.31 -14.94
CA GLY A 40 13.20 16.58 -15.10
C GLY A 40 12.27 16.59 -16.31
N PHE A 41 11.15 17.28 -16.17
CA PHE A 41 10.34 17.67 -17.30
C PHE A 41 11.14 18.66 -18.16
N ALA A 42 12.10 18.16 -18.94
CA ALA A 42 12.77 18.94 -19.97
C ALA A 42 11.81 19.08 -21.16
N GLY A 43 10.74 19.86 -20.97
CA GLY A 43 9.67 20.04 -21.93
C GLY A 43 8.28 20.04 -21.28
N ALA A 44 7.29 20.51 -22.03
CA ALA A 44 5.90 20.41 -21.61
C ALA A 44 5.51 18.94 -21.47
N PRO A 45 4.80 18.54 -20.39
CA PRO A 45 4.27 17.20 -20.29
C PRO A 45 3.36 16.92 -21.49
N PRO A 46 3.32 15.67 -22.00
CA PRO A 46 2.39 15.33 -23.05
C PRO A 46 0.97 15.60 -22.59
N ARG A 47 0.12 16.07 -23.52
CA ARG A 47 -1.27 16.46 -23.25
C ARG A 47 -2.11 15.33 -22.62
N SER A 48 -1.73 14.08 -22.84
CA SER A 48 -2.38 12.91 -22.27
C SER A 48 -1.35 11.78 -22.06
N ILE A 49 -1.49 11.06 -20.95
CA ILE A 49 -0.68 9.87 -20.62
C ILE A 49 -1.62 8.79 -20.11
N ASP A 50 -1.54 7.59 -20.70
CA ASP A 50 -2.24 6.42 -20.20
C ASP A 50 -1.26 5.44 -19.52
N LEU A 51 -1.44 5.25 -18.21
CA LEU A 51 -0.64 4.35 -17.39
C LEU A 51 -1.32 2.99 -17.14
N ARG A 52 -2.55 2.78 -17.64
CA ARG A 52 -3.40 1.61 -17.31
C ARG A 52 -2.76 0.27 -17.64
N LYS A 53 -1.90 0.21 -18.66
CA LYS A 53 -1.18 -1.02 -19.05
C LYS A 53 -0.32 -1.63 -17.94
N TRP A 54 0.07 -0.84 -16.94
CA TRP A 54 0.82 -1.32 -15.78
C TRP A 54 -0.04 -1.44 -14.51
N CYS A 55 -1.26 -0.93 -14.54
CA CYS A 55 -2.18 -0.99 -13.41
C CYS A 55 -2.78 -2.39 -13.25
N ALA A 56 -2.95 -2.81 -12.00
CA ALA A 56 -3.69 -4.02 -11.69
C ALA A 56 -5.20 -3.86 -11.97
N PRO A 57 -5.95 -4.98 -12.06
CA PRO A 57 -7.41 -4.93 -12.09
C PRO A 57 -7.99 -4.16 -10.90
N ILE A 58 -9.13 -3.51 -11.12
CA ILE A 58 -9.82 -2.72 -10.09
C ILE A 58 -10.13 -3.60 -8.88
N GLN A 59 -9.73 -3.13 -7.70
CA GLN A 59 -9.91 -3.84 -6.45
C GLN A 59 -11.12 -3.31 -5.69
N ASN A 60 -11.88 -4.22 -5.06
CA ASN A 60 -12.95 -3.85 -4.14
C ASN A 60 -12.43 -3.90 -2.69
N GLN A 61 -12.56 -2.78 -1.98
CA GLN A 61 -12.19 -2.65 -0.57
C GLN A 61 -13.31 -3.07 0.40
N GLY A 62 -14.53 -3.21 -0.10
CA GLY A 62 -15.73 -3.50 0.69
C GLY A 62 -16.09 -2.38 1.66
N SER A 63 -16.60 -2.77 2.83
CA SER A 63 -17.03 -1.84 3.88
C SER A 63 -15.90 -1.39 4.82
N LEU A 64 -14.66 -1.80 4.58
CA LEU A 64 -13.51 -1.41 5.41
C LEU A 64 -13.00 -0.04 5.01
N ASN A 65 -12.60 0.76 5.99
CA ASN A 65 -11.98 2.08 5.81
C ASN A 65 -10.50 2.00 5.39
N SER A 66 -10.21 1.15 4.40
CA SER A 66 -8.87 0.70 3.99
C SER A 66 -8.36 1.30 2.68
N CYS A 67 -8.96 2.41 2.19
CA CYS A 67 -8.64 3.00 0.89
C CYS A 67 -7.12 3.22 0.65
N ARG A 68 -6.36 3.58 1.69
CA ARG A 68 -4.92 3.80 1.60
C ARG A 68 -4.11 2.52 1.46
N ALA A 69 -4.53 1.44 2.12
CA ALA A 69 -3.91 0.13 1.93
C ALA A 69 -4.17 -0.40 0.51
N ASN A 70 -5.34 -0.10 -0.06
CA ASN A 70 -5.65 -0.39 -1.46
C ASN A 70 -4.79 0.45 -2.41
N ALA A 71 -4.65 1.76 -2.17
CA ALA A 71 -3.80 2.64 -2.97
C ALA A 71 -2.31 2.21 -2.91
N ALA A 72 -1.79 1.93 -1.72
CA ALA A 72 -0.42 1.47 -1.50
C ALA A 72 -0.15 0.12 -2.18
N SER A 73 -1.10 -0.83 -2.07
CA SER A 73 -1.08 -2.09 -2.83
C SER A 73 -1.07 -1.85 -4.34
N GLY A 74 -1.83 -0.88 -4.84
CA GLY A 74 -1.86 -0.49 -6.25
C GLY A 74 -0.52 0.06 -6.76
N ILE A 75 0.15 0.90 -5.96
CA ILE A 75 1.47 1.45 -6.30
C ILE A 75 2.52 0.33 -6.39
N ILE A 76 2.53 -0.60 -5.43
CA ILE A 76 3.45 -1.76 -5.46
C ILE A 76 3.21 -2.59 -6.72
N GLN A 77 1.96 -2.91 -7.03
CA GLN A 77 1.57 -3.63 -8.25
C GLN A 77 2.05 -2.91 -9.51
N TYR A 78 1.83 -1.60 -9.59
CA TYR A 78 2.23 -0.77 -10.72
C TYR A 78 3.74 -0.82 -10.96
N PHE A 79 4.55 -0.59 -9.92
CA PHE A 79 6.00 -0.61 -10.07
C PHE A 79 6.55 -2.01 -10.35
N GLN A 80 5.95 -3.06 -9.78
CA GLN A 80 6.37 -4.43 -10.08
C GLN A 80 6.08 -4.82 -11.53
N ASN A 81 4.90 -4.45 -12.04
CA ASN A 81 4.55 -4.64 -13.45
C ASN A 81 5.42 -3.79 -14.36
N ARG A 82 5.68 -2.53 -14.01
CA ARG A 82 6.48 -1.61 -14.85
C ARG A 82 7.95 -1.98 -14.91
N ALA A 83 8.55 -2.42 -13.81
CA ALA A 83 9.97 -2.74 -13.74
C ALA A 83 10.28 -4.17 -14.22
N TYR A 84 9.42 -5.14 -13.90
CA TYR A 84 9.73 -6.56 -14.11
C TYR A 84 8.71 -7.32 -14.96
N GLY A 85 7.59 -6.69 -15.35
CA GLY A 85 6.50 -7.38 -16.04
C GLY A 85 5.80 -8.45 -15.19
N LYS A 86 5.99 -8.44 -13.86
CA LYS A 86 5.47 -9.46 -12.95
C LYS A 86 4.38 -8.90 -12.05
N TYR A 87 3.26 -9.61 -11.98
CA TYR A 87 2.16 -9.28 -11.08
C TYR A 87 2.51 -9.62 -9.62
N ALA A 88 2.51 -8.61 -8.76
CA ALA A 88 2.56 -8.79 -7.31
C ALA A 88 1.15 -8.69 -6.71
N ALA A 89 0.81 -9.58 -5.77
CA ALA A 89 -0.45 -9.51 -5.03
C ALA A 89 -0.20 -9.18 -3.55
N PRO A 90 0.16 -7.93 -3.19
CA PRO A 90 0.40 -7.58 -1.80
C PRO A 90 -0.89 -7.63 -0.98
N SER A 91 -0.79 -8.13 0.25
CA SER A 91 -1.91 -8.25 1.18
C SER A 91 -2.34 -6.89 1.70
N ARG A 92 -3.47 -6.40 1.19
CA ARG A 92 -4.08 -5.12 1.61
C ARG A 92 -4.46 -5.12 3.10
N LEU A 93 -4.89 -6.27 3.63
CA LEU A 93 -5.22 -6.41 5.06
C LEU A 93 -3.97 -6.34 5.93
N PHE A 94 -2.85 -6.92 5.48
CA PHE A 94 -1.58 -6.82 6.19
C PHE A 94 -1.14 -5.35 6.27
N ILE A 95 -1.13 -4.65 5.13
CA ILE A 95 -0.78 -3.23 5.07
C ILE A 95 -1.70 -2.45 6.02
N TYR A 96 -3.02 -2.65 5.91
CA TYR A 96 -3.98 -1.92 6.74
C TYR A 96 -3.76 -2.17 8.24
N ARG A 97 -3.63 -3.45 8.65
CA ARG A 97 -3.43 -3.82 10.05
C ARG A 97 -2.11 -3.31 10.60
N ALA A 98 -1.02 -3.47 9.87
CA ALA A 98 0.30 -3.00 10.29
C ALA A 98 0.32 -1.48 10.46
N THR A 99 -0.33 -0.73 9.55
CA THR A 99 -0.47 0.73 9.70
C THR A 99 -1.30 1.11 10.92
N ARG A 100 -2.41 0.40 11.17
CA ARG A 100 -3.24 0.63 12.37
C ARG A 100 -2.49 0.35 13.66
N ASN A 101 -1.67 -0.70 13.68
CA ASN A 101 -0.82 -1.03 14.81
C ASN A 101 0.19 0.09 15.10
N LEU A 102 0.81 0.69 14.06
CA LEU A 102 1.72 1.83 14.23
C LEU A 102 1.01 3.11 14.71
N LEU A 103 -0.26 3.29 14.35
CA LEU A 103 -1.05 4.44 14.81
C LEU A 103 -1.57 4.29 16.24
N HIS A 104 -1.62 3.06 16.77
CA HIS A 104 -2.24 2.73 18.06
C HIS A 104 -3.70 3.19 18.20
N TRP A 105 -4.40 3.36 17.08
CA TRP A 105 -5.81 3.74 17.08
C TRP A 105 -6.70 2.50 17.18
N THR A 106 -7.82 2.62 17.88
CA THR A 106 -8.84 1.57 18.00
C THR A 106 -9.96 1.75 16.96
N GLY A 107 -10.62 0.65 16.60
CA GLY A 107 -11.71 0.66 15.62
C GLY A 107 -11.28 0.79 14.15
N ASP A 108 -12.26 0.96 13.26
CA ASP A 108 -12.06 1.12 11.81
C ASP A 108 -12.14 2.60 11.39
N THR A 109 -11.21 3.43 11.88
CA THR A 109 -11.21 4.88 11.62
C THR A 109 -10.34 5.29 10.42
N GLY A 110 -9.78 4.32 9.69
CA GLY A 110 -8.76 4.59 8.67
C GLY A 110 -7.37 4.81 9.27
N ALA A 111 -6.44 5.41 8.53
CA ALA A 111 -5.02 5.47 8.89
C ALA A 111 -4.18 6.36 7.97
N ASN A 112 -3.57 7.46 8.39
CA ASN A 112 -2.75 8.37 7.54
C ASN A 112 -1.89 7.72 6.40
N LEU A 113 -1.80 8.40 5.23
CA LEU A 113 -0.91 8.05 4.10
C LEU A 113 0.57 7.96 4.53
N ARG A 114 1.10 8.93 5.29
CA ARG A 114 2.50 8.88 5.74
C ARG A 114 2.77 7.61 6.54
N THR A 115 1.91 7.29 7.49
CA THR A 115 2.08 6.07 8.30
C THR A 115 1.94 4.81 7.45
N THR A 116 1.07 4.82 6.44
CA THR A 116 0.92 3.70 5.49
C THR A 116 2.22 3.49 4.71
N MET A 117 2.83 4.55 4.17
CA MET A 117 4.11 4.48 3.47
C MET A 117 5.26 4.10 4.41
N GLY A 118 5.27 4.62 5.64
CA GLY A 118 6.24 4.23 6.67
C GLY A 118 6.12 2.74 7.04
N THR A 119 4.90 2.21 7.11
CA THR A 119 4.66 0.77 7.31
C THR A 119 5.30 -0.06 6.20
N LEU A 120 5.14 0.37 4.94
CA LEU A 120 5.77 -0.31 3.80
C LEU A 120 7.29 -0.21 3.82
N ALA A 121 7.85 0.93 4.22
CA ALA A 121 9.29 1.10 4.34
C ALA A 121 9.88 0.22 5.45
N MET A 122 9.18 0.06 6.57
CA MET A 122 9.64 -0.74 7.72
C MET A 122 9.43 -2.24 7.53
N PHE A 123 8.28 -2.65 6.99
CA PHE A 123 7.84 -4.05 7.01
C PHE A 123 7.62 -4.65 5.62
N GLY A 124 7.69 -3.83 4.57
CA GLY A 124 7.33 -4.25 3.22
C GLY A 124 5.85 -4.60 3.07
N ALA A 125 5.55 -5.40 2.05
CA ALA A 125 4.22 -5.94 1.84
C ALA A 125 4.28 -7.47 1.73
N HIS A 126 3.59 -8.15 2.64
CA HIS A 126 3.46 -9.60 2.55
C HIS A 126 2.54 -10.01 1.39
N ARG A 127 2.77 -11.19 0.79
CA ARG A 127 1.90 -11.75 -0.25
C ARG A 127 0.49 -12.00 0.31
N ARG A 128 -0.53 -11.83 -0.52
CA ARG A 128 -1.93 -12.10 -0.16
C ARG A 128 -2.11 -13.59 0.16
N ASN A 129 -2.42 -13.91 1.41
CA ASN A 129 -3.05 -15.18 1.76
C ASN A 129 -4.53 -15.14 1.34
N THR A 130 -5.11 -16.28 0.94
CA THR A 130 -6.35 -16.46 0.16
C THR A 130 -7.68 -16.01 0.82
N GLY A 131 -7.64 -15.24 1.91
CA GLY A 131 -8.84 -14.79 2.62
C GLY A 131 -9.51 -13.54 2.01
N PRO A 132 -10.86 -13.44 2.03
CA PRO A 132 -11.63 -12.26 1.64
C PRO A 132 -11.51 -11.14 2.70
N MET A 133 -11.54 -9.89 2.23
CA MET A 133 -11.37 -8.68 3.04
C MET A 133 -12.43 -8.52 4.16
N SER A 134 -13.62 -9.11 4.02
CA SER A 134 -14.76 -8.92 4.92
C SER A 134 -14.60 -9.55 6.31
N ARG A 135 -13.60 -10.40 6.53
CA ARG A 135 -13.48 -11.19 7.77
C ARG A 135 -12.71 -10.52 8.93
N LEU A 136 -12.17 -9.32 8.73
CA LEU A 136 -11.33 -8.65 9.74
C LEU A 136 -11.86 -7.25 10.05
N ARG A 137 -13.04 -7.14 10.67
CA ARG A 137 -13.40 -5.91 11.38
C ARG A 137 -12.53 -5.89 12.66
N PRO A 138 -11.75 -4.83 12.93
CA PRO A 138 -10.96 -4.73 14.16
C PRO A 138 -11.91 -4.48 15.35
N THR A 139 -12.63 -5.51 15.79
CA THR A 139 -13.55 -5.48 16.94
C THR A 139 -12.86 -5.83 18.26
N SER A 140 -11.59 -6.24 18.23
CA SER A 140 -10.90 -6.67 19.43
C SER A 140 -10.06 -5.54 20.04
N THR A 141 -10.39 -5.17 21.27
CA THR A 141 -9.60 -4.35 22.21
C THR A 141 -8.24 -4.95 22.55
N LYS A 142 -7.95 -6.19 22.12
CA LYS A 142 -6.65 -6.83 22.30
C LYS A 142 -5.83 -6.62 21.03
N ASN A 143 -4.95 -5.63 21.08
CA ASN A 143 -3.80 -5.57 20.20
C ASN A 143 -2.94 -6.80 20.55
N PRO A 144 -2.80 -7.84 19.70
CA PRO A 144 -1.88 -8.90 20.04
C PRO A 144 -0.50 -8.26 20.19
N PRO A 145 0.21 -8.53 21.29
CA PRO A 145 1.54 -8.00 21.45
C PRO A 145 2.38 -8.52 20.29
N HIS A 146 3.34 -7.71 19.87
CA HIS A 146 4.41 -8.07 18.95
C HIS A 146 3.99 -8.55 17.53
N PHE A 147 4.89 -8.27 16.60
CA PHE A 147 4.74 -8.37 15.14
C PHE A 147 4.64 -9.82 14.67
N VAL A 148 3.58 -10.53 15.05
CA VAL A 148 3.41 -11.95 14.76
C VAL A 148 2.01 -12.18 14.22
N THR A 149 1.78 -11.76 12.98
CA THR A 149 1.09 -12.71 12.10
C THR A 149 2.07 -13.85 11.88
N ARG A 150 1.96 -14.90 12.70
CA ARG A 150 2.55 -16.21 12.44
C ARG A 150 1.91 -16.75 11.14
N CYS A 151 2.36 -16.28 9.99
CA CYS A 151 2.30 -17.07 8.76
C CYS A 151 3.46 -18.08 8.83
N SER A 152 3.43 -18.94 9.85
CA SER A 152 4.17 -20.20 9.79
C SER A 152 3.30 -21.14 8.98
N ALA A 153 3.50 -21.08 7.67
CA ALA A 153 3.35 -22.23 6.81
C ALA A 153 4.55 -22.17 5.89
N LYS A 154 5.48 -23.11 6.11
CA LYS A 154 6.67 -23.36 5.31
C LYS A 154 6.34 -23.17 3.82
N ASP A 155 7.07 -22.30 3.12
CA ASP A 155 7.02 -22.26 1.66
C ASP A 155 8.42 -21.94 1.11
N PRO A 156 8.97 -22.76 0.20
CA PRO A 156 10.41 -22.88 -0.08
C PRO A 156 11.01 -21.78 -0.97
N TYR A 157 10.42 -20.58 -1.02
CA TYR A 157 10.83 -19.51 -1.95
C TYR A 157 11.26 -18.20 -1.26
N THR A 158 11.73 -18.27 -0.02
CA THR A 158 12.55 -17.20 0.60
C THR A 158 14.01 -17.22 0.11
N ALA A 159 14.24 -17.62 -1.14
CA ALA A 159 15.52 -17.51 -1.82
C ALA A 159 15.28 -16.69 -3.09
N ASN A 160 15.97 -15.56 -3.19
CA ASN A 160 15.96 -14.58 -4.28
C ASN A 160 14.86 -13.49 -4.18
N LEU A 161 15.03 -12.63 -3.17
CA LEU A 161 15.06 -11.19 -3.38
C LEU A 161 16.48 -10.70 -3.12
#